data_AF-A0A539ENT9-F1
#
_entry.id   AF-A0A539ENT9-F1
#
_cell.length_a   1.000
_cell.length_b   1.000
_cell.length_c   1.000
_cell.angle_alpha   90.00
_cell.angle_beta   90.00
_cell.angle_gamma   90.00
#
_symmetry.space_group_name_H-M   'P 1'
#
loop_
_entity.id
_entity.type
_entity.pdbx_description
1 polymer ?
#
loop_
_entity_poly.entity_id
_entity_poly.type
_entity_poly.pdbx_seq_one_letter_code
_entity_poly.pdbx_strand_id
1 'polypeptide(L)'
;MKLLEFEGKDVFRRYGLPVPPTGGAIEKPAQLPAALKRAGKGPWVIKAQVLAGGRGKAGGVKIAKTPKEAAEIVKNMLGMKLVTPQTGAKGVKVTKVLIDKASD
;
A
#
# COMPACT_ATOMS: atom_id res chain seq x y z
N MET A 1 -1.64 -12.00 17.79
CA MET A 1 -0.71 -11.55 16.73
C MET A 1 -1.49 -10.84 15.63
N LYS A 2 -0.97 -9.78 15.01
CA LYS A 2 -1.61 -9.07 13.88
C LYS A 2 -0.72 -9.14 12.65
N LEU A 3 -1.31 -9.22 11.47
CA LEU A 3 -0.62 -9.19 10.17
C LEU A 3 -0.88 -7.86 9.45
N LEU A 4 0.08 -7.44 8.63
CA LEU A 4 -0.13 -6.37 7.66
C LEU A 4 -1.00 -6.87 6.50
N GLU A 5 -1.59 -5.94 5.75
CA GLU A 5 -2.49 -6.26 4.64
C GLU A 5 -1.79 -7.13 3.59
N PHE A 6 -0.54 -6.83 3.23
CA PHE A 6 0.19 -7.63 2.24
C PHE A 6 0.45 -9.06 2.73
N GLU A 7 0.75 -9.26 4.01
CA GLU A 7 0.99 -10.58 4.61
C GLU A 7 -0.30 -11.40 4.63
N GLY A 8 -1.43 -10.78 5.00
CA GLY A 8 -2.74 -11.42 4.93
C GLY A 8 -3.11 -11.83 3.50
N LYS A 9 -2.83 -10.97 2.52
CA LYS A 9 -3.03 -11.29 1.09
C LYS A 9 -2.13 -12.43 0.61
N ASP A 10 -0.91 -12.53 1.13
CA ASP A 10 -0.02 -13.64 0.80
C ASP A 10 -0.55 -14.96 1.36
N VAL A 11 -1.15 -14.96 2.56
CA VAL A 11 -1.87 -16.13 3.07
C VAL A 11 -3.02 -16.50 2.14
N PHE A 12 -3.89 -15.55 1.78
CA PHE A 12 -5.01 -15.81 0.87
C PHE A 12 -4.55 -16.44 -0.46
N ARG A 13 -3.49 -15.90 -1.07
CA ARG A 13 -2.94 -16.44 -2.31
C ARG A 13 -2.43 -17.87 -2.18
N ARG A 14 -1.77 -18.22 -1.06
CA ARG A 14 -1.28 -19.58 -0.79
C ARG A 14 -2.42 -20.60 -0.74
N TYR A 15 -3.61 -20.17 -0.34
CA TYR A 15 -4.81 -21.01 -0.28
C TYR A 15 -5.71 -20.88 -1.54
N GLY A 16 -5.22 -20.25 -2.60
CA GLY A 16 -5.96 -20.10 -3.86
C GLY A 16 -7.12 -19.10 -3.80
N LEU A 17 -7.22 -18.30 -2.73
CA LEU A 17 -8.24 -17.26 -2.64
C LEU A 17 -7.86 -16.06 -3.51
N PRO A 18 -8.82 -15.47 -4.24
CA PRO A 18 -8.55 -14.36 -5.14
C PRO A 18 -8.12 -13.11 -4.35
N VAL A 19 -7.04 -12.50 -4.81
CA VAL A 19 -6.59 -11.18 -4.37
C VAL A 19 -6.28 -10.33 -5.60
N PRO A 20 -6.42 -8.99 -5.54
CA PRO A 20 -6.03 -8.12 -6.64
C PRO A 20 -4.59 -8.38 -7.09
N PRO A 21 -4.28 -8.29 -8.40
CA PRO A 21 -2.91 -8.31 -8.87
C PRO A 21 -2.06 -7.29 -8.10
N THR A 22 -0.90 -7.73 -7.63
CA THR A 22 -0.13 -6.94 -6.66
C THR A 22 1.32 -6.81 -7.09
N GLY A 23 1.86 -5.62 -6.88
CA GLY A 23 3.28 -5.31 -6.94
C GLY A 23 4.03 -5.68 -5.66
N GLY A 24 3.29 -6.10 -4.63
CA GLY A 24 3.82 -6.37 -3.28
C GLY A 24 4.06 -5.11 -2.47
N ALA A 25 4.56 -5.30 -1.26
CA ALA A 25 4.99 -4.20 -0.40
C ALA A 25 6.42 -3.74 -0.76
N ILE A 26 6.64 -2.43 -0.72
CA ILE A 26 7.95 -1.80 -0.89
C ILE A 26 8.29 -0.90 0.30
N GLU A 27 9.58 -0.77 0.58
CA GLU A 27 10.14 0.06 1.66
C GLU A 27 10.92 1.26 1.13
N LYS A 28 11.33 1.20 -0.15
CA LYS A 28 12.14 2.22 -0.81
C LYS A 28 11.49 2.64 -2.13
N PRO A 29 11.45 3.94 -2.47
CA PRO A 29 10.90 4.41 -3.75
C PRO A 29 11.54 3.74 -4.98
N ALA A 30 12.82 3.40 -4.91
CA ALA A 30 13.54 2.73 -5.99
C ALA A 30 12.96 1.34 -6.38
N GLN A 31 12.17 0.71 -5.50
CA GLN A 31 11.53 -0.58 -5.78
C GLN A 31 10.23 -0.43 -6.60
N LEU A 32 9.71 0.78 -6.73
CA LEU A 32 8.43 1.05 -7.37
C LEU A 32 8.36 0.56 -8.83
N PRO A 33 9.36 0.77 -9.72
CA PRO A 33 9.26 0.31 -11.10
C PRO A 33 9.02 -1.20 -11.21
N ALA A 34 9.73 -1.99 -10.40
CA ALA A 34 9.55 -3.45 -10.34
C ALA A 34 8.19 -3.84 -9.74
N ALA A 35 7.70 -3.09 -8.75
CA ALA A 35 6.37 -3.31 -8.18
C ALA A 35 5.25 -3.01 -9.20
N LEU A 36 5.33 -1.90 -9.93
CA LEU A 36 4.36 -1.56 -10.98
C LEU A 36 4.35 -2.61 -12.09
N LYS A 37 5.54 -3.08 -12.53
CA LYS A 37 5.64 -4.16 -13.52
C LYS A 37 4.92 -5.44 -13.05
N ARG A 38 5.10 -5.83 -11.78
CA ARG A 38 4.42 -7.00 -11.19
C ARG A 38 2.91 -6.80 -11.02
N ALA A 39 2.48 -5.60 -10.63
CA ALA A 39 1.06 -5.26 -10.48
C ALA A 39 0.30 -5.22 -11.82
N GLY A 40 1.01 -5.00 -12.93
CA GLY A 40 0.45 -4.86 -14.27
C GLY A 40 0.06 -3.42 -14.62
N LYS A 41 -0.61 -3.22 -15.77
CA LYS A 41 -1.09 -1.89 -16.19
C LYS A 41 -2.10 -1.33 -15.17
N GLY A 42 -1.94 -0.04 -14.86
CA GLY A 42 -2.76 0.68 -13.90
C GLY A 42 -4.22 0.88 -14.35
N PRO A 43 -5.03 1.59 -13.54
CA PRO A 43 -4.62 2.35 -12.36
C PRO A 43 -4.17 1.47 -11.18
N TRP A 44 -3.39 2.04 -10.27
CA TRP A 44 -2.88 1.37 -9.07
C TRP A 44 -3.40 2.01 -7.80
N VAL A 45 -3.50 1.22 -6.73
CA VAL A 45 -3.81 1.69 -5.38
C VAL A 45 -2.58 1.52 -4.52
N ILE A 46 -2.12 2.62 -3.92
CA ILE A 46 -0.95 2.68 -3.05
C ILE A 46 -1.45 2.81 -1.61
N LYS A 47 -1.12 1.84 -0.78
CA LYS A 47 -1.70 1.68 0.57
C LYS A 47 -0.62 1.61 1.63
N ALA A 48 -0.64 2.54 2.58
CA ALA A 48 0.20 2.52 3.76
C ALA A 48 0.01 1.20 4.54
N GLN A 49 1.12 0.54 4.86
CA GLN A 49 1.11 -0.69 5.64
C GLN A 49 1.35 -0.36 7.11
N VAL A 50 0.26 -0.29 7.88
CA VAL A 50 0.26 -0.10 9.33
C VAL A 50 -0.81 -0.99 9.97
N LEU A 51 -0.61 -1.37 11.23
CA LEU A 51 -1.56 -2.20 12.00
C LEU A 51 -2.72 -1.37 12.59
N ALA A 52 -3.34 -0.54 11.74
CA ALA A 52 -4.46 0.32 12.08
C ALA A 52 -5.41 0.51 10.88
N GLY A 53 -6.71 0.55 11.16
CA GLY A 53 -7.79 0.89 10.24
C GLY A 53 -7.96 2.40 10.04
N GLY A 54 -8.90 2.81 9.17
CA GLY A 54 -9.15 4.23 8.89
C GLY A 54 -8.10 4.92 8.00
N ARG A 55 -7.17 4.15 7.41
CA ARG A 55 -6.08 4.64 6.55
C ARG A 55 -6.56 5.50 5.38
N GLY A 56 -7.67 5.13 4.73
CA GLY A 56 -8.21 5.89 3.59
C GLY A 56 -8.61 7.32 3.96
N LYS A 57 -9.34 7.49 5.06
CA LYS A 57 -9.72 8.81 5.59
C LYS A 57 -8.50 9.64 6.03
N ALA A 58 -7.43 8.97 6.42
CA ALA A 58 -6.17 9.59 6.84
C ALA A 58 -5.18 9.84 5.69
N GLY A 59 -5.57 9.61 4.42
CA GLY A 59 -4.68 9.79 3.26
C GLY A 59 -3.63 8.68 3.08
N GLY A 60 -3.71 7.59 3.84
CA GLY A 60 -2.87 6.39 3.72
C GLY A 60 -3.33 5.42 2.63
N VAL A 61 -4.33 5.76 1.82
CA VAL A 61 -4.72 5.02 0.61
C VAL A 61 -4.94 6.04 -0.50
N LYS A 62 -4.21 5.90 -1.61
CA LYS A 62 -4.31 6.80 -2.77
C LYS A 62 -4.29 6.01 -4.07
N ILE A 63 -4.99 6.52 -5.08
CA ILE A 63 -5.02 5.96 -6.44
C ILE A 63 -3.99 6.71 -7.29
N ALA A 64 -3.21 5.96 -8.07
CA ALA A 64 -2.28 6.49 -9.07
C ALA A 64 -2.71 6.01 -10.46
N LYS A 65 -2.89 6.93 -11.40
CA LYS A 65 -3.24 6.62 -12.79
C LYS A 65 -2.00 6.49 -13.67
N THR A 66 -0.89 7.10 -13.27
CA THR A 66 0.38 7.07 -14.01
C THR A 66 1.55 6.63 -13.13
N PRO A 67 2.64 6.09 -13.71
CA PRO A 67 3.85 5.76 -12.95
C PRO A 67 4.46 6.98 -12.22
N LYS A 68 4.33 8.17 -12.82
CA LYS A 68 4.79 9.43 -12.21
C LYS A 68 3.97 9.78 -10.97
N GLU A 69 2.64 9.70 -11.04
CA GLU A 69 1.78 9.88 -9.87
C GLU A 69 2.09 8.84 -8.79
N ALA A 70 2.33 7.59 -9.19
CA ALA A 70 2.69 6.53 -8.25
C ALA A 70 3.99 6.87 -7.51
N ALA A 71 5.01 7.37 -8.22
CA ALA A 71 6.28 7.77 -7.62
C ALA A 71 6.11 8.90 -6.60
N GLU A 72 5.33 9.93 -6.93
CA GLU A 72 5.04 11.04 -6.01
C GLU A 72 4.27 10.58 -4.77
N ILE A 73 3.27 9.71 -4.95
CA ILE A 73 2.51 9.16 -3.83
C ILE A 73 3.42 8.33 -2.92
N VAL A 74 4.24 7.43 -3.47
CA VAL A 74 5.16 6.60 -2.69
C VAL A 74 6.17 7.46 -1.93
N LYS A 75 6.76 8.47 -2.59
CA LYS A 75 7.73 9.38 -1.98
C LYS A 75 7.13 10.14 -0.79
N ASN A 76 5.89 10.60 -0.93
CA ASN A 76 5.20 11.34 0.13
C ASN A 76 4.67 10.42 1.25
N MET A 77 4.34 9.17 0.93
CA MET A 77 3.75 8.23 1.88
C MET A 77 4.80 7.51 2.72
N LEU A 78 5.93 7.11 2.14
CA LEU A 78 7.02 6.51 2.90
C LEU A 78 7.66 7.55 3.84
N GLY A 79 7.77 7.20 5.12
CA GLY A 79 8.29 8.06 6.17
C GLY A 79 7.25 8.99 6.80
N MET A 80 6.05 9.13 6.23
CA MET A 80 5.02 9.99 6.80
C MET A 80 4.52 9.46 8.15
N LYS A 81 4.10 10.37 9.03
CA LYS A 81 3.33 10.03 10.24
C LYS A 81 1.85 9.93 9.88
N LEU A 82 1.30 8.72 9.89
CA LEU A 82 -0.11 8.49 9.59
C LEU A 82 -0.93 8.50 10.89
N VAL A 83 -1.84 9.47 10.99
CA VAL A 83 -2.80 9.59 12.10
C VAL A 83 -4.16 9.12 11.61
N THR A 84 -4.64 8.02 12.19
CA THR A 84 -5.96 7.44 11.94
C THR A 84 -6.80 7.48 13.23
N PRO A 85 -8.12 7.25 13.16
CA PRO A 85 -8.94 7.08 14.36
C PRO A 85 -8.43 5.99 15.33
N GLN A 86 -7.69 5.00 14.84
CA GLN A 86 -7.18 3.88 15.63
C GLN A 86 -5.74 4.05 16.13
N THR A 87 -4.98 5.02 15.61
CA THR A 87 -3.61 5.31 16.09
C THR A 87 -3.58 6.42 17.14
N GLY A 88 -4.65 7.20 17.25
CA GLY A 88 -4.68 8.44 18.03
C GLY A 88 -3.66 9.48 17.55
N ALA A 89 -3.49 10.56 18.32
CA ALA A 89 -2.60 11.68 17.99
C ALA A 89 -1.11 11.28 17.86
N LYS A 90 -0.71 10.17 18.50
CA LYS A 90 0.65 9.63 18.38
C LYS A 90 0.96 9.13 16.98
N GLY A 91 -0.05 8.70 16.20
CA GLY A 91 0.14 8.23 14.82
C GLY A 91 1.10 7.04 14.71
N VAL A 92 1.37 6.61 13.48
CA VAL A 92 2.37 5.58 13.17
C VAL A 92 3.18 6.01 11.96
N LYS A 93 4.50 5.83 12.00
CA LYS A 93 5.37 6.07 10.84
C LYS A 93 5.14 4.99 9.79
N VAL A 94 4.87 5.39 8.56
CA VAL A 94 4.71 4.47 7.43
C VAL A 94 6.11 4.07 6.93
N THR A 95 6.50 2.81 7.13
CA THR A 95 7.79 2.27 6.65
C THR A 95 7.63 1.41 5.39
N LYS A 96 6.40 0.99 5.09
CA LYS A 96 6.04 0.13 3.95
C LYS A 96 4.78 0.64 3.26
N VAL A 97 4.73 0.52 1.94
CA VAL A 97 3.53 0.75 1.14
C VAL A 97 3.27 -0.45 0.23
N LEU A 98 2.01 -0.86 0.14
CA LEU A 98 1.55 -1.92 -0.76
C LEU A 98 1.09 -1.29 -2.07
N ILE A 99 1.52 -1.89 -3.18
CA ILE A 99 1.11 -1.51 -4.53
C ILE A 99 0.17 -2.58 -5.07
N ASP A 100 -1.10 -2.26 -5.26
CA ASP A 100 -2.07 -3.15 -5.90
C ASP A 100 -2.56 -2.55 -7.23
N LYS A 101 -3.00 -3.39 -8.15
CA LYS A 101 -3.85 -2.95 -9.25
C LYS A 101 -5.20 -2.50 -8.68
N ALA A 102 -5.72 -1.38 -9.18
CA ALA A 102 -7.09 -0.98 -8.88
C ALA A 102 -8.06 -2.07 -9.40
N SER A 103 -9.11 -2.31 -8.63
CA SER A 103 -10.18 -3.25 -8.97
C SER A 103 -11.48 -2.48 -8.83
N ASP A 104 -12.43 -2.78 -9.71
CA ASP A 104 -13.78 -2.23 -9.69
C ASP A 104 -14.65 -2.91 -8.61
#